data_AF-A0A497M615-F1
#
_entry.id   AF-A0A497M615-F1
#
_cell.length_a   1.000
_cell.length_b   1.000
_cell.length_c   1.000
_cell.angle_alpha   90.00
_cell.angle_beta   90.00
_cell.angle_gamma   90.00
#
_symmetry.space_group_name_H-M   'P 1'
#
loop_
_entity.id
_entity.type
_entity.pdbx_description
1 polymer ?
#
loop_
_entity_poly.entity_id
_entity_poly.type
_entity_poly.pdbx_seq_one_letter_code
_entity_poly.pdbx_strand_id
1 'polypeptide(L)'
;MAQIISDDGAYVGWAAYWPSPSDWSVDGAGEWWESLDADDDHPVDGTTEPWLAPLTIGEWDFALTMEPTETGWFVGNRQFRGITVYGVTDRNNADDLDGNGVDIPGLDNILDREVLFQLNEIFNPQDLWAVAHKETERHVLFEYDTDCTIELVPPAIPPDVADWYAYCSFAERVIDLTTDTLLVRDVDYTLSRDGRIIELDPAYEGHDIKVLWSSIRQVEKVDLLTIVDDVLTYRLSHWPVAEDKPVFVIDITDPEYPAVVPSDEYTIDEDGFITFDNETHKLYDGSKIKVIYDVDLGRYEWVVVGTGLDPDHKARNIDSTGAVMVAAAFKNKNMEIGLSGLDIQDLQVVPQVMAGSGTTWTGYYYDPESDKRVALRDDWCTYWPVASSNMIAVGGPGVNMLTYYFNEFTDAFWANPEFADSSIASSLYALTCWNIQTLDPETEQYVIDPSLKAYYADYPDTGYAVIATYKDINGTIGVVVWGLWGRDTYYAAQWLHGDAERGIPPGLVQLQDAPRGITAIVLKIDYSEDIKHPTFTVVECLGTISETLWTHGEEDKGGIHDP
;
A
#
# COMPACT_ATOMS: atom_id res chain seq x y z
N MET A 1 19.58 -10.17 -6.54
CA MET A 1 19.23 -9.35 -7.72
C MET A 1 20.52 -9.10 -8.47
N ALA A 2 20.49 -9.21 -9.80
CA ALA A 2 21.58 -8.90 -10.70
C ALA A 2 21.25 -7.59 -11.44
N GLN A 3 22.19 -6.66 -11.47
CA GLN A 3 22.12 -5.42 -12.22
C GLN A 3 23.21 -5.45 -13.29
N ILE A 4 22.88 -4.98 -14.50
CA ILE A 4 23.76 -4.98 -15.66
C ILE A 4 23.74 -3.57 -16.26
N ILE A 5 24.88 -2.92 -16.37
CA ILE A 5 25.00 -1.62 -17.02
C ILE A 5 25.30 -1.86 -18.50
N SER A 6 24.57 -1.18 -19.40
CA SER A 6 24.82 -1.32 -20.83
C SER A 6 26.23 -0.86 -21.21
N ASP A 7 26.80 -1.43 -22.28
CA ASP A 7 28.15 -1.09 -22.77
C ASP A 7 28.33 0.41 -23.12
N ASP A 8 27.24 1.09 -23.52
CA ASP A 8 27.23 2.53 -23.75
C ASP A 8 27.01 3.37 -22.47
N GLY A 9 26.78 2.71 -21.34
CA GLY A 9 26.52 3.30 -20.02
C GLY A 9 25.18 4.04 -19.91
N ALA A 10 24.29 3.92 -20.91
CA ALA A 10 23.05 4.68 -20.96
C ALA A 10 21.88 4.00 -20.24
N TYR A 11 21.93 2.68 -20.05
CA TYR A 11 20.83 1.88 -19.54
C TYR A 11 21.28 0.94 -18.43
N VAL A 12 20.31 0.53 -17.61
CA VAL A 12 20.46 -0.47 -16.57
C VAL A 12 19.41 -1.55 -16.79
N GLY A 13 19.87 -2.78 -17.05
CA GLY A 13 19.03 -3.97 -17.00
C GLY A 13 19.11 -4.64 -15.63
N TRP A 14 18.05 -5.33 -15.21
CA TRP A 14 18.09 -6.11 -13.97
C TRP A 14 17.27 -7.40 -14.03
N ALA A 15 17.66 -8.34 -13.17
CA ALA A 15 16.92 -9.54 -12.83
C ALA A 15 16.86 -9.70 -11.30
N ALA A 16 15.67 -9.65 -10.72
CA ALA A 16 15.45 -9.85 -9.29
C ALA A 16 14.68 -11.15 -9.05
N TYR A 17 15.16 -11.97 -8.13
CA TYR A 17 14.68 -13.32 -7.87
C TYR A 17 14.07 -13.40 -6.48
N TRP A 18 12.94 -14.07 -6.34
CA TRP A 18 12.33 -14.39 -5.05
C TRP A 18 11.69 -15.79 -5.07
N PRO A 19 11.84 -16.62 -4.02
CA PRO A 19 12.80 -16.48 -2.91
C PRO A 19 14.25 -16.39 -3.40
N SER A 20 15.20 -16.23 -2.49
CA SER A 20 16.62 -16.26 -2.88
C SER A 20 16.92 -17.55 -3.67
N PRO A 21 17.59 -17.46 -4.83
CA PRO A 21 18.04 -18.65 -5.55
C PRO A 21 19.05 -19.44 -4.71
N SER A 22 19.14 -20.75 -4.94
CA SER A 22 20.24 -21.58 -4.42
C SER A 22 21.54 -21.23 -5.12
N ASP A 23 21.49 -21.12 -6.45
CA ASP A 23 22.63 -20.83 -7.31
C ASP A 23 22.25 -19.81 -8.41
N TRP A 24 23.21 -19.03 -8.88
CA TRP A 24 22.94 -17.95 -9.85
C TRP A 24 24.15 -17.62 -10.71
N SER A 25 23.90 -17.07 -11.89
CA SER A 25 24.94 -16.51 -12.75
C SER A 25 24.47 -15.20 -13.40
N VAL A 26 25.36 -14.23 -13.49
CA VAL A 26 25.11 -12.94 -14.18
C VAL A 26 25.53 -12.96 -15.66
N ASP A 27 26.33 -13.95 -16.06
CA ASP A 27 26.71 -14.24 -17.45
C ASP A 27 26.69 -15.76 -17.72
N GLY A 28 25.50 -16.35 -17.59
CA GLY A 28 25.27 -17.79 -17.64
C GLY A 28 25.29 -18.40 -19.05
N ALA A 29 25.76 -17.68 -20.07
CA ALA A 29 25.77 -18.18 -21.45
C ALA A 29 26.63 -19.44 -21.63
N GLY A 30 27.63 -19.67 -20.77
CA GLY A 30 28.42 -20.91 -20.73
C GLY A 30 27.66 -22.10 -20.15
N GLU A 31 26.77 -21.83 -19.20
CA GLU A 31 26.12 -22.81 -18.33
C GLU A 31 24.66 -23.12 -18.73
N TRP A 32 24.17 -22.53 -19.83
CA TRP A 32 22.77 -22.65 -20.28
C TRP A 32 22.24 -24.09 -20.46
N TRP A 33 23.13 -25.07 -20.58
CA TRP A 33 22.83 -26.47 -20.88
C TRP A 33 22.94 -27.39 -19.66
N GLU A 34 23.38 -26.88 -18.50
CA GLU A 34 23.50 -27.64 -17.26
C GLU A 34 22.83 -26.93 -16.07
N SER A 35 22.68 -27.68 -14.99
CA SER A 35 22.22 -27.15 -13.69
C SER A 35 23.44 -26.62 -12.96
N LEU A 36 23.28 -25.53 -12.22
CA LEU A 36 24.35 -24.90 -11.46
C LEU A 36 24.51 -25.62 -10.12
N ASP A 37 25.75 -25.91 -9.73
CA ASP A 37 26.14 -26.30 -8.38
C ASP A 37 27.03 -25.20 -7.78
N ALA A 38 27.01 -25.05 -6.45
CA ALA A 38 27.79 -24.02 -5.76
C ALA A 38 29.31 -24.16 -5.98
N ASP A 39 29.76 -25.37 -6.36
CA ASP A 39 31.16 -25.68 -6.69
C ASP A 39 31.51 -25.42 -8.18
N ASP A 40 30.54 -25.06 -9.04
CA ASP A 40 30.78 -24.80 -10.46
C ASP A 40 31.49 -23.45 -10.70
N ASP A 41 32.40 -23.42 -11.68
CA ASP A 41 33.10 -22.19 -12.07
C ASP A 41 32.21 -21.37 -12.99
N HIS A 42 31.34 -20.53 -12.40
CA HIS A 42 30.37 -19.71 -13.11
C HIS A 42 30.42 -18.25 -12.62
N PRO A 43 30.22 -17.26 -13.51
CA PRO A 43 30.32 -15.86 -13.16
C PRO A 43 29.11 -15.42 -12.32
N VAL A 44 29.36 -15.17 -11.03
CA VAL A 44 28.41 -14.54 -10.08
C VAL A 44 28.57 -13.02 -10.02
N ASP A 45 29.66 -12.53 -10.59
CA ASP A 45 30.04 -11.12 -10.76
C ASP A 45 30.98 -11.03 -11.99
N GLY A 46 30.96 -9.92 -12.71
CA GLY A 46 31.68 -9.75 -13.98
C GLY A 46 32.60 -8.53 -13.97
N THR A 47 33.90 -8.72 -14.22
CA THR A 47 34.84 -7.58 -14.44
C THR A 47 34.65 -6.88 -15.79
N THR A 48 33.68 -7.33 -16.59
CA THR A 48 33.35 -6.81 -17.91
C THR A 48 31.88 -7.09 -18.15
N GLU A 49 31.14 -6.05 -18.51
CA GLU A 49 29.71 -6.18 -18.78
C GLU A 49 29.46 -7.14 -19.97
N PRO A 50 28.42 -7.99 -19.91
CA PRO A 50 28.14 -9.01 -20.91
C PRO A 50 27.89 -8.37 -22.29
N TRP A 51 28.51 -8.95 -23.32
CA TRP A 51 28.48 -8.40 -24.67
C TRP A 51 27.09 -8.60 -25.33
N LEU A 52 26.34 -7.49 -25.47
CA LEU A 52 25.07 -7.33 -26.19
C LEU A 52 23.83 -8.10 -25.69
N ALA A 53 23.98 -9.24 -25.04
CA ALA A 53 22.86 -10.06 -24.57
C ALA A 53 23.21 -10.77 -23.24
N PRO A 54 22.97 -10.13 -22.09
CA PRO A 54 23.13 -10.79 -20.80
C PRO A 54 22.19 -11.99 -20.69
N LEU A 55 22.72 -13.13 -20.21
CA LEU A 55 21.92 -14.25 -19.75
C LEU A 55 22.11 -14.40 -18.24
N THR A 56 21.12 -13.93 -17.49
CA THR A 56 21.08 -14.14 -16.04
C THR A 56 20.39 -15.46 -15.73
N ILE A 57 21.00 -16.29 -14.89
CA ILE A 57 20.43 -17.55 -14.40
C ILE A 57 20.17 -17.41 -12.89
N GLY A 58 18.98 -17.81 -12.45
CA GLY A 58 18.68 -18.05 -11.04
C GLY A 58 18.06 -19.43 -10.92
N GLU A 59 18.67 -20.29 -10.12
CA GLU A 59 18.28 -21.68 -9.90
C GLU A 59 17.70 -21.84 -8.48
N TRP A 60 16.72 -22.74 -8.33
CA TRP A 60 16.12 -23.06 -7.05
C TRP A 60 16.02 -24.57 -6.88
N ASP A 61 16.64 -25.08 -5.83
CA ASP A 61 16.58 -26.49 -5.47
C ASP A 61 15.54 -26.76 -4.39
N PHE A 62 14.60 -27.67 -4.69
CA PHE A 62 13.57 -28.09 -3.74
C PHE A 62 13.31 -29.59 -3.80
N ALA A 63 13.08 -30.19 -2.62
CA ALA A 63 12.79 -31.61 -2.49
C ALA A 63 11.28 -31.87 -2.62
N LEU A 64 10.89 -32.63 -3.64
CA LEU A 64 9.51 -33.10 -3.81
C LEU A 64 9.30 -34.42 -3.05
N THR A 65 8.36 -34.44 -2.11
CA THR A 65 7.94 -35.65 -1.38
C THR A 65 6.45 -35.88 -1.53
N MET A 66 6.02 -37.14 -1.50
CA MET A 66 4.59 -37.49 -1.56
C MET A 66 3.85 -37.22 -0.24
N GLU A 67 4.58 -37.18 0.87
CA GLU A 67 4.05 -36.99 2.23
C GLU A 67 4.84 -35.86 2.91
N PRO A 68 4.21 -35.05 3.77
CA PRO A 68 4.91 -34.06 4.59
C PRO A 68 6.07 -34.72 5.34
N THR A 69 7.30 -34.35 4.96
CA THR A 69 8.51 -34.97 5.52
C THR A 69 9.40 -33.87 6.02
N GLU A 70 9.56 -33.76 7.34
CA GLU A 70 10.52 -32.85 7.94
C GLU A 70 11.75 -33.62 8.39
N THR A 71 12.91 -33.28 7.85
CA THR A 71 14.20 -33.63 8.45
C THR A 71 14.92 -32.33 8.78
N GLY A 72 15.93 -32.36 9.65
CA GLY A 72 16.51 -31.15 10.24
C GLY A 72 17.06 -30.08 9.27
N TRP A 73 17.05 -30.30 7.97
CA TRP A 73 17.44 -29.34 6.93
C TRP A 73 16.48 -29.29 5.72
N PHE A 74 15.35 -30.02 5.70
CA PHE A 74 14.33 -29.86 4.65
C PHE A 74 12.91 -30.20 5.13
N VAL A 75 11.93 -29.50 4.57
CA VAL A 75 10.49 -29.81 4.69
C VAL A 75 9.96 -30.16 3.32
N GLY A 76 9.69 -31.44 3.08
CA GLY A 76 9.10 -31.95 1.85
C GLY A 76 7.57 -31.78 1.83
N ASN A 77 7.00 -31.82 0.62
CA ASN A 77 5.57 -31.59 0.34
C ASN A 77 5.14 -30.13 0.61
N ARG A 78 6.04 -29.18 0.33
CA ARG A 78 5.77 -27.75 0.29
C ARG A 78 5.51 -27.34 -1.16
N GLN A 79 4.59 -26.39 -1.35
CA GLN A 79 4.45 -25.67 -2.60
C GLN A 79 5.65 -24.73 -2.75
N PHE A 80 6.08 -24.46 -3.98
CA PHE A 80 7.21 -23.58 -4.25
C PHE A 80 6.83 -22.59 -5.35
N ARG A 81 7.07 -21.29 -5.12
CA ARG A 81 6.91 -20.24 -6.12
C ARG A 81 8.25 -19.54 -6.30
N GLY A 82 8.82 -19.66 -7.50
CA GLY A 82 9.90 -18.81 -7.96
C GLY A 82 9.32 -17.66 -8.78
N ILE A 83 9.72 -16.43 -8.46
CA ILE A 83 9.41 -15.22 -9.21
C ILE A 83 10.70 -14.63 -9.70
N THR A 84 10.67 -14.15 -10.94
CA THR A 84 11.73 -13.31 -11.48
C THR A 84 11.12 -12.06 -12.06
N VAL A 85 11.63 -10.91 -11.63
CA VAL A 85 11.29 -9.61 -12.19
C VAL A 85 12.45 -9.17 -13.07
N TYR A 86 12.15 -8.97 -14.35
CA TYR A 86 13.09 -8.40 -15.31
C TYR A 86 12.66 -6.97 -15.65
N GLY A 87 13.64 -6.09 -15.87
CA GLY A 87 13.35 -4.76 -16.38
C GLY A 87 14.58 -4.09 -16.96
N VAL A 88 14.32 -2.94 -17.60
CA VAL A 88 15.33 -2.04 -18.16
C VAL A 88 14.90 -0.61 -17.90
N THR A 89 15.82 0.23 -17.46
CA THR A 89 15.63 1.68 -17.25
C THR A 89 16.82 2.46 -17.79
N ASP A 90 16.67 3.77 -17.92
CA ASP A 90 17.80 4.68 -18.16
C ASP A 90 18.73 4.67 -16.93
N ARG A 91 20.04 4.77 -17.14
CA ARG A 91 21.02 4.83 -16.04
C ARG A 91 20.91 6.17 -15.33
N ASN A 92 20.46 6.16 -14.07
CA ASN A 92 20.31 7.37 -13.26
C ASN A 92 21.52 7.54 -12.33
N ASN A 93 21.72 6.59 -11.42
CA ASN A 93 22.81 6.62 -10.46
C ASN A 93 23.43 5.24 -10.17
N ALA A 94 23.08 4.22 -10.97
CA ALA A 94 23.81 2.96 -10.95
C ALA A 94 25.30 3.21 -11.15
N ASP A 95 26.10 2.50 -10.36
CA ASP A 95 27.54 2.51 -10.47
C ASP A 95 28.09 1.11 -10.19
N ASP A 96 29.21 0.81 -10.84
CA ASP A 96 29.88 -0.48 -10.76
C ASP A 96 31.38 -0.22 -10.59
N LEU A 97 31.93 -0.67 -9.46
CA LEU A 97 33.33 -0.55 -9.12
C LEU A 97 34.24 -1.26 -10.14
N ASP A 98 33.75 -2.38 -10.70
CA ASP A 98 34.52 -3.33 -11.51
C ASP A 98 34.17 -3.28 -13.01
N GLY A 99 33.19 -2.47 -13.43
CA GLY A 99 32.61 -2.44 -14.78
C GLY A 99 33.53 -2.04 -15.93
N ASN A 100 34.80 -1.72 -15.65
CA ASN A 100 35.84 -1.46 -16.63
C ASN A 100 37.10 -2.33 -16.47
N GLY A 101 37.06 -3.39 -15.65
CA GLY A 101 38.18 -4.30 -15.40
C GLY A 101 39.38 -3.64 -14.70
N VAL A 102 39.17 -2.49 -14.06
CA VAL A 102 40.16 -1.74 -13.28
C VAL A 102 39.44 -1.06 -12.12
N ASP A 103 39.89 -1.27 -10.88
CA ASP A 103 39.52 -0.45 -9.72
C ASP A 103 39.81 1.03 -10.03
N ILE A 104 38.79 1.80 -10.43
CA ILE A 104 38.91 3.24 -10.64
C ILE A 104 38.53 3.92 -9.31
N PRO A 105 39.45 4.69 -8.67
CA PRO A 105 39.13 5.39 -7.43
C PRO A 105 37.94 6.35 -7.61
N GLY A 106 36.86 6.10 -6.87
CA GLY A 106 35.63 6.91 -6.89
C GLY A 106 34.43 6.25 -7.57
N LEU A 107 34.55 5.02 -8.07
CA LEU A 107 33.41 4.15 -8.39
C LEU A 107 33.02 3.35 -7.14
N ASP A 108 31.73 3.04 -7.00
CA ASP A 108 31.16 2.19 -5.94
C ASP A 108 30.13 1.20 -6.54
N ASN A 109 29.82 0.11 -5.85
CA ASN A 109 28.74 -0.79 -6.27
C ASN A 109 27.38 -0.25 -5.80
N ILE A 110 26.74 0.53 -6.68
CA ILE A 110 25.48 1.23 -6.40
C ILE A 110 24.38 0.68 -7.30
N LEU A 111 23.32 0.16 -6.67
CA LEU A 111 22.09 -0.17 -7.37
C LEU A 111 21.39 1.09 -7.83
N ASP A 112 20.87 1.09 -9.06
CA ASP A 112 20.10 2.21 -9.56
C ASP A 112 18.86 2.42 -8.69
N ARG A 113 18.61 3.66 -8.31
CA ARG A 113 17.47 4.02 -7.47
C ARG A 113 16.13 3.69 -8.13
N GLU A 114 16.04 3.80 -9.47
CA GLU A 114 14.80 3.50 -10.19
C GLU A 114 14.54 1.99 -10.17
N VAL A 115 15.60 1.18 -10.31
CA VAL A 115 15.52 -0.28 -10.15
C VAL A 115 15.03 -0.63 -8.75
N LEU A 116 15.62 -0.04 -7.71
CA LEU A 116 15.18 -0.27 -6.32
C LEU A 116 13.73 0.16 -6.10
N PHE A 117 13.30 1.28 -6.68
CA PHE A 117 11.91 1.73 -6.60
C PHE A 117 10.95 0.72 -7.24
N GLN A 118 11.20 0.31 -8.49
CA GLN A 118 10.36 -0.66 -9.20
C GLN A 118 10.28 -2.01 -8.48
N LEU A 119 11.39 -2.46 -7.88
CA LEU A 119 11.41 -3.70 -7.10
C LEU A 119 10.68 -3.55 -5.77
N ASN A 120 10.73 -2.39 -5.11
CA ASN A 120 9.95 -2.14 -3.90
C ASN A 120 8.45 -2.11 -4.20
N GLU A 121 8.02 -1.59 -5.34
CA GLU A 121 6.61 -1.64 -5.75
C GLU A 121 6.09 -3.09 -5.88
N ILE A 122 6.97 -4.06 -6.10
CA ILE A 122 6.62 -5.48 -6.19
C ILE A 122 6.83 -6.18 -4.84
N PHE A 123 7.98 -6.05 -4.20
CA PHE A 123 8.33 -6.84 -3.02
C PHE A 123 8.01 -6.17 -1.68
N ASN A 124 7.88 -4.84 -1.66
CA ASN A 124 7.50 -4.04 -0.49
C ASN A 124 6.41 -3.00 -0.86
N PRO A 125 5.27 -3.45 -1.43
CA PRO A 125 4.24 -2.55 -1.95
C PRO A 125 3.58 -1.75 -0.83
N GLN A 126 2.89 -0.68 -1.21
CA GLN A 126 1.87 -0.08 -0.35
C GLN A 126 0.81 -1.14 -0.02
N ASP A 127 0.60 -1.42 1.26
CA ASP A 127 -0.26 -2.49 1.74
C ASP A 127 -1.42 -1.98 2.63
N LEU A 128 -2.39 -2.86 2.90
CA LEU A 128 -3.57 -2.55 3.71
C LEU A 128 -3.23 -2.32 5.19
N TRP A 129 -2.09 -2.85 5.67
CA TRP A 129 -1.56 -2.50 6.98
C TRP A 129 -1.21 -1.00 7.03
N ALA A 130 -0.49 -0.50 6.02
CA ALA A 130 -0.09 0.90 5.94
C ALA A 130 -1.27 1.84 5.72
N VAL A 131 -2.36 1.35 5.12
CA VAL A 131 -3.65 2.07 5.05
C VAL A 131 -4.24 2.28 6.45
N ALA A 132 -4.20 1.25 7.31
CA ALA A 132 -4.69 1.31 8.68
C ALA A 132 -3.72 2.03 9.65
N HIS A 133 -2.50 2.33 9.20
CA HIS A 133 -1.45 3.07 9.93
C HIS A 133 -0.93 4.28 9.16
N LYS A 134 -1.82 5.02 8.52
CA LYS A 134 -1.45 6.24 7.78
C LYS A 134 -0.86 7.31 8.71
N GLU A 135 0.37 7.75 8.45
CA GLU A 135 1.11 8.71 9.30
C GLU A 135 1.22 10.12 8.71
N THR A 136 1.18 10.24 7.37
CA THR A 136 1.49 11.49 6.67
C THR A 136 0.26 12.23 6.16
N GLU A 137 0.33 13.56 6.15
CA GLU A 137 -0.60 14.44 5.42
C GLU A 137 0.08 15.01 4.17
N ARG A 138 -0.69 15.36 3.14
CA ARG A 138 -0.20 16.02 1.92
C ARG A 138 -0.71 17.45 1.82
N HIS A 139 0.16 18.37 1.42
CA HIS A 139 -0.13 19.80 1.33
C HIS A 139 0.40 20.39 0.03
N VAL A 140 -0.22 21.49 -0.38
CA VAL A 140 0.21 22.32 -1.51
C VAL A 140 0.17 23.79 -1.12
N LEU A 141 1.14 24.56 -1.59
CA LEU A 141 1.21 26.00 -1.43
C LEU A 141 1.59 26.62 -2.76
N PHE A 142 0.96 27.76 -3.05
CA PHE A 142 1.27 28.60 -4.19
C PHE A 142 1.71 29.96 -3.68
N GLU A 143 2.95 30.33 -3.96
CA GLU A 143 3.51 31.65 -3.67
C GLU A 143 3.71 32.38 -5.00
N TYR A 144 3.02 33.50 -5.19
CA TYR A 144 3.12 34.28 -6.43
C TYR A 144 3.99 35.51 -6.18
N ASP A 145 4.88 35.85 -7.12
CA ASP A 145 5.84 36.96 -6.99
C ASP A 145 6.70 36.83 -5.71
N THR A 146 7.37 35.68 -5.56
CA THR A 146 8.10 35.31 -4.33
C THR A 146 9.23 36.28 -3.97
N ASP A 147 9.45 36.50 -2.67
CA ASP A 147 10.63 37.20 -2.13
C ASP A 147 11.81 36.25 -1.82
N CYS A 148 11.73 35.01 -2.32
CA CYS A 148 12.66 33.90 -2.10
C CYS A 148 12.60 33.22 -0.72
N THR A 149 11.72 33.63 0.20
CA THR A 149 11.57 32.98 1.51
C THR A 149 10.13 32.47 1.67
N ILE A 150 9.95 31.15 1.75
CA ILE A 150 8.63 30.52 1.87
C ILE A 150 8.51 29.80 3.22
N GLU A 151 7.48 30.14 3.99
CA GLU A 151 7.14 29.47 5.25
C GLU A 151 6.12 28.35 5.03
N LEU A 152 6.46 27.14 5.48
CA LEU A 152 5.61 25.95 5.42
C LEU A 152 4.89 25.74 6.76
N VAL A 153 3.56 25.76 6.71
CA VAL A 153 2.68 25.50 7.85
C VAL A 153 1.61 24.47 7.45
N PRO A 154 1.65 23.24 7.97
CA PRO A 154 2.65 22.68 8.90
C PRO A 154 4.05 22.51 8.25
N PRO A 155 5.12 22.34 9.05
CA PRO A 155 6.45 22.06 8.51
C PRO A 155 6.47 20.78 7.65
N ALA A 156 7.34 20.79 6.65
CA ALA A 156 7.70 19.58 5.93
C ALA A 156 8.40 18.57 6.84
N ILE A 157 8.35 17.29 6.44
CA ILE A 157 9.20 16.28 7.06
C ILE A 157 10.67 16.74 6.90
N PRO A 158 11.46 16.74 7.99
CA PRO A 158 12.84 17.21 7.97
C PRO A 158 13.70 16.58 6.86
N PRO A 159 14.64 17.35 6.27
CA PRO A 159 15.46 16.88 5.15
C PRO A 159 16.42 15.74 5.50
N ASP A 160 16.71 15.52 6.78
CA ASP A 160 17.49 14.37 7.29
C ASP A 160 16.66 13.08 7.44
N VAL A 161 15.33 13.18 7.35
CA VAL A 161 14.39 12.06 7.39
C VAL A 161 13.85 11.76 5.98
N ALA A 162 13.46 12.80 5.24
CA ALA A 162 12.91 12.65 3.90
C ALA A 162 13.99 12.83 2.82
N ASP A 163 14.36 11.71 2.19
CA ASP A 163 15.27 11.72 1.05
C ASP A 163 14.59 12.37 -0.18
N TRP A 164 15.13 13.51 -0.61
CA TRP A 164 14.62 14.24 -1.77
C TRP A 164 14.84 13.47 -3.08
N TYR A 165 15.94 12.73 -3.17
CA TYR A 165 16.38 12.05 -4.39
C TYR A 165 15.73 10.68 -4.58
N ALA A 166 15.05 10.16 -3.55
CA ALA A 166 14.26 8.94 -3.62
C ALA A 166 12.94 9.15 -4.40
N TYR A 167 12.57 8.13 -5.17
CA TYR A 167 11.27 8.07 -5.84
C TYR A 167 10.16 7.90 -4.80
N CYS A 168 9.00 8.53 -5.07
CA CYS A 168 7.83 8.43 -4.20
C CYS A 168 8.07 8.76 -2.72
N SER A 169 9.09 9.55 -2.40
CA SER A 169 9.37 9.95 -1.03
C SER A 169 8.36 10.99 -0.53
N PHE A 170 8.32 11.18 0.79
CA PHE A 170 7.51 12.22 1.43
C PHE A 170 8.24 13.58 1.52
N ALA A 171 9.36 13.72 0.81
CA ALA A 171 10.09 14.99 0.72
C ALA A 171 9.29 16.03 -0.07
N GLU A 172 9.61 17.28 0.20
CA GLU A 172 9.11 18.45 -0.51
C GLU A 172 9.54 18.45 -1.99
N ARG A 173 8.69 19.03 -2.84
CA ARG A 173 8.94 19.32 -4.25
C ARG A 173 8.59 20.77 -4.50
N VAL A 174 9.57 21.53 -4.99
CA VAL A 174 9.41 22.96 -5.29
C VAL A 174 9.45 23.11 -6.80
N ILE A 175 8.40 23.68 -7.38
CA ILE A 175 8.22 23.84 -8.82
C ILE A 175 8.12 25.33 -9.11
N ASP A 176 8.99 25.83 -9.99
CA ASP A 176 8.88 27.17 -10.54
C ASP A 176 7.85 27.14 -11.68
N LEU A 177 6.69 27.75 -11.44
CA LEU A 177 5.59 27.85 -12.39
C LEU A 177 5.86 28.88 -13.49
N THR A 178 6.83 29.78 -13.29
CA THR A 178 7.23 30.80 -14.28
C THR A 178 7.99 30.16 -15.43
N THR A 179 8.87 29.20 -15.10
CA THR A 179 9.72 28.48 -16.05
C THR A 179 9.26 27.05 -16.33
N ASP A 180 8.29 26.54 -15.57
CA ASP A 180 7.79 25.16 -15.62
C ASP A 180 8.89 24.13 -15.31
N THR A 181 9.64 24.36 -14.22
CA THR A 181 10.79 23.53 -13.84
C THR A 181 10.74 23.10 -12.38
N LEU A 182 11.02 21.82 -12.12
CA LEU A 182 11.27 21.31 -10.77
C LEU A 182 12.63 21.84 -10.26
N LEU A 183 12.62 22.52 -9.13
CA LEU A 183 13.81 23.02 -8.44
C LEU A 183 14.42 21.92 -7.58
N VAL A 184 15.75 21.88 -7.51
CA VAL A 184 16.54 20.85 -6.82
C VAL A 184 17.00 21.36 -5.46
N ARG A 185 16.76 20.56 -4.42
CA ARG A 185 17.21 20.87 -3.06
C ARG A 185 18.73 20.90 -2.97
N ASP A 186 19.23 21.86 -2.21
CA ASP A 186 20.66 22.17 -2.01
C ASP A 186 21.40 22.63 -3.28
N VAL A 187 20.65 22.91 -4.36
CA VAL A 187 21.15 23.49 -5.61
C VAL A 187 20.44 24.82 -5.88
N ASP A 188 19.10 24.78 -6.00
CA ASP A 188 18.25 25.92 -6.32
C ASP A 188 17.63 26.54 -5.06
N TYR A 189 17.53 25.77 -3.98
CA TYR A 189 17.00 26.22 -2.69
C TYR A 189 17.52 25.36 -1.53
N THR A 190 17.30 25.81 -0.30
CA THR A 190 17.55 25.03 0.92
C THR A 190 16.28 24.88 1.75
N LEU A 191 16.13 23.75 2.44
CA LEU A 191 15.09 23.54 3.45
C LEU A 191 15.73 23.59 4.85
N SER A 192 15.17 24.42 5.73
CA SER A 192 15.59 24.48 7.13
C SER A 192 15.49 23.09 7.80
N ARG A 193 16.38 22.79 8.76
CA ARG A 193 16.43 21.49 9.44
C ARG A 193 15.11 21.05 10.10
N ASP A 194 14.29 21.99 10.54
CA ASP A 194 12.98 21.71 11.15
C ASP A 194 11.82 21.67 10.13
N GLY A 195 12.13 21.74 8.83
CA GLY A 195 11.18 21.66 7.73
C GLY A 195 10.30 22.90 7.54
N ARG A 196 10.57 24.02 8.21
CA ARG A 196 9.68 25.19 8.22
C ARG A 196 9.91 26.20 7.10
N ILE A 197 11.17 26.44 6.72
CA ILE A 197 11.53 27.53 5.82
C ILE A 197 12.24 26.98 4.60
N ILE A 198 11.73 27.35 3.42
CA ILE A 198 12.43 27.22 2.15
C ILE A 198 13.07 28.57 1.84
N GLU A 199 14.38 28.56 1.60
CA GLU A 199 15.13 29.71 1.09
C GLU A 199 15.58 29.41 -0.34
N LEU A 200 15.00 30.10 -1.32
CA LEU A 200 15.32 29.98 -2.74
C LEU A 200 16.57 30.80 -3.09
N ASP A 201 17.28 30.42 -4.17
CA ASP A 201 18.31 31.28 -4.76
C ASP A 201 17.69 32.64 -5.17
N PRO A 202 18.37 33.77 -4.92
CA PRO A 202 17.91 35.11 -5.34
C PRO A 202 17.58 35.25 -6.83
N ALA A 203 18.06 34.35 -7.69
CA ALA A 203 17.69 34.30 -9.11
C ALA A 203 16.20 34.06 -9.35
N TYR A 204 15.48 33.52 -8.37
CA TYR A 204 14.03 33.24 -8.43
C TYR A 204 13.16 34.36 -7.85
N GLU A 205 13.75 35.51 -7.47
CA GLU A 205 12.98 36.65 -6.94
C GLU A 205 11.94 37.13 -7.97
N GLY A 206 10.68 37.22 -7.54
CA GLY A 206 9.53 37.59 -8.37
C GLY A 206 8.97 36.47 -9.25
N HIS A 207 9.41 35.22 -9.07
CA HIS A 207 8.82 34.06 -9.74
C HIS A 207 7.58 33.54 -8.98
N ASP A 208 6.71 32.84 -9.71
CA ASP A 208 5.59 32.08 -9.16
C ASP A 208 6.01 30.65 -8.82
N ILE A 209 5.83 30.24 -7.57
CA ILE A 209 6.33 28.98 -7.00
C ILE A 209 5.17 28.12 -6.49
N LYS A 210 5.21 26.82 -6.79
CA LYS A 210 4.38 25.79 -6.17
C LYS A 210 5.24 24.90 -5.28
N VAL A 211 4.80 24.66 -4.07
CA VAL A 211 5.44 23.70 -3.15
C VAL A 211 4.46 22.60 -2.82
N LEU A 212 4.86 21.34 -3.03
CA LEU A 212 4.19 20.15 -2.55
C LEU A 212 5.02 19.56 -1.41
N TRP A 213 4.40 19.20 -0.29
CA TRP A 213 5.13 18.55 0.80
C TRP A 213 4.25 17.65 1.64
N SER A 214 4.89 16.80 2.44
CA SER A 214 4.23 16.05 3.49
C SER A 214 4.62 16.52 4.88
N SER A 215 3.70 16.36 5.82
CA SER A 215 3.94 16.60 7.24
C SER A 215 3.50 15.40 8.07
N ILE A 216 4.07 15.29 9.26
CA ILE A 216 3.64 14.33 10.28
C ILE A 216 2.83 15.10 11.33
N ARG A 217 1.69 14.53 11.72
CA ARG A 217 0.84 15.09 12.78
C ARG A 217 0.83 14.13 13.96
N GLN A 218 1.40 14.59 15.07
CA GLN A 218 1.41 13.87 16.33
C GLN A 218 0.12 14.09 17.11
N VAL A 219 -0.45 13.00 17.61
CA VAL A 219 -1.69 13.01 18.39
C VAL A 219 -1.50 12.18 19.65
N GLU A 220 -1.73 12.80 20.81
CA GLU A 220 -1.79 12.10 22.10
C GLU A 220 -3.04 11.22 22.16
N LYS A 221 -2.84 9.96 22.55
CA LYS A 221 -3.87 8.95 22.75
C LYS A 221 -3.94 8.55 24.21
N VAL A 222 -5.14 8.10 24.58
CA VAL A 222 -5.43 7.62 25.92
C VAL A 222 -6.26 6.36 25.81
N ASP A 223 -5.70 5.26 26.32
CA ASP A 223 -6.44 4.03 26.53
C ASP A 223 -6.77 3.83 28.01
N LEU A 224 -7.98 3.35 28.26
CA LEU A 224 -8.48 2.99 29.58
C LEU A 224 -8.68 1.49 29.63
N LEU A 225 -7.78 0.81 30.32
CA LEU A 225 -7.76 -0.63 30.47
C LEU A 225 -8.36 -1.02 31.82
N THR A 226 -9.03 -2.16 31.86
CA THR A 226 -9.47 -2.79 33.11
C THR A 226 -8.87 -4.19 33.15
N ILE A 227 -8.13 -4.49 34.22
CA ILE A 227 -7.60 -5.83 34.47
C ILE A 227 -8.78 -6.76 34.74
N VAL A 228 -8.89 -7.83 33.95
CA VAL A 228 -9.96 -8.83 34.05
C VAL A 228 -9.34 -10.21 34.01
N ASP A 229 -9.77 -11.10 34.90
CA ASP A 229 -9.32 -12.50 34.95
C ASP A 229 -7.78 -12.65 35.04
N ASP A 230 -7.13 -11.71 35.73
CA ASP A 230 -5.67 -11.62 35.87
C ASP A 230 -4.89 -11.57 34.53
N VAL A 231 -5.55 -11.18 33.43
CA VAL A 231 -4.88 -10.89 32.15
C VAL A 231 -4.06 -9.61 32.29
N LEU A 232 -2.79 -9.66 31.86
CA LEU A 232 -1.82 -8.55 32.00
C LEU A 232 -1.30 -8.02 30.67
N THR A 233 -1.80 -8.55 29.56
CA THR A 233 -1.45 -8.10 28.22
C THR A 233 -2.69 -7.52 27.56
N TYR A 234 -2.58 -6.28 27.10
CA TYR A 234 -3.67 -5.54 26.48
C TYR A 234 -3.20 -4.92 25.19
N ARG A 235 -4.11 -4.83 24.24
CA ARG A 235 -3.84 -4.13 22.99
C ARG A 235 -4.21 -2.66 23.09
N LEU A 236 -3.29 -1.79 22.70
CA LEU A 236 -3.56 -0.37 22.56
C LEU A 236 -4.53 -0.13 21.40
N SER A 237 -5.35 0.91 21.46
CA SER A 237 -6.32 1.22 20.41
C SER A 237 -5.69 1.75 19.13
N HIS A 238 -4.44 2.23 19.21
CA HIS A 238 -3.63 2.77 18.11
C HIS A 238 -2.18 2.39 18.32
N TRP A 239 -1.50 2.05 17.24
CA TRP A 239 -0.07 1.71 17.17
C TRP A 239 0.39 1.93 15.72
N PRO A 240 1.70 1.93 15.41
CA PRO A 240 2.82 1.97 16.35
C PRO A 240 2.79 3.25 17.21
N VAL A 241 3.34 3.17 18.41
CA VAL A 241 3.59 4.35 19.25
C VAL A 241 4.67 5.20 18.55
N ALA A 242 4.49 6.51 18.52
CA ALA A 242 5.44 7.41 17.88
C ALA A 242 6.84 7.26 18.48
N GLU A 243 7.85 7.15 17.62
CA GLU A 243 9.24 6.94 18.02
C GLU A 243 9.74 8.09 18.92
N ASP A 244 10.63 7.77 19.86
CA ASP A 244 11.22 8.72 20.82
C ASP A 244 10.21 9.46 21.72
N LYS A 245 8.95 9.02 21.78
CA LYS A 245 7.93 9.59 22.68
C LYS A 245 7.76 8.78 23.96
N PRO A 246 7.63 9.45 25.12
CA PRO A 246 7.37 8.75 26.37
C PRO A 246 5.95 8.18 26.38
N VAL A 247 5.83 6.94 26.85
CA VAL A 247 4.54 6.38 27.25
C VAL A 247 4.37 6.58 28.75
N PHE A 248 3.21 7.06 29.17
CA PHE A 248 2.87 7.22 30.58
C PHE A 248 1.76 6.24 30.96
N VAL A 249 2.07 5.34 31.88
CA VAL A 249 1.10 4.40 32.45
C VAL A 249 0.74 4.88 33.86
N ILE A 250 -0.55 4.99 34.13
CA ILE A 250 -1.08 5.46 35.41
C ILE A 250 -2.10 4.43 35.92
N ASP A 251 -1.84 3.85 37.08
CA ASP A 251 -2.83 3.11 37.83
C ASP A 251 -3.82 4.08 38.47
N ILE A 252 -5.06 4.02 38.00
CA ILE A 252 -6.19 4.85 38.43
C ILE A 252 -7.25 4.01 39.14
N THR A 253 -6.89 2.84 39.65
CA THR A 253 -7.78 1.95 40.41
C THR A 253 -8.40 2.69 41.60
N ASP A 254 -7.57 3.46 42.32
CA ASP A 254 -8.02 4.46 43.28
C ASP A 254 -7.95 5.87 42.63
N PRO A 255 -9.08 6.45 42.21
CA PRO A 255 -9.08 7.76 41.55
C PRO A 255 -8.69 8.91 42.49
N GLU A 256 -8.69 8.73 43.82
CA GLU A 256 -8.19 9.74 44.76
C GLU A 256 -6.66 9.73 44.86
N TYR A 257 -6.02 8.59 44.56
CA TYR A 257 -4.58 8.38 44.67
C TYR A 257 -4.00 7.67 43.43
N PRO A 258 -4.06 8.30 42.25
CA PRO A 258 -3.47 7.73 41.05
C PRO A 258 -1.95 7.57 41.21
N ALA A 259 -1.42 6.42 40.79
CA ALA A 259 -0.01 6.10 40.86
C ALA A 259 0.57 5.94 39.46
N VAL A 260 1.69 6.60 39.17
CA VAL A 260 2.43 6.35 37.92
C VAL A 260 3.08 4.98 38.03
N VAL A 261 2.87 4.13 37.03
CA VAL A 261 3.54 2.83 36.92
C VAL A 261 4.94 3.07 36.32
N PRO A 262 6.01 2.72 37.03
CA PRO A 262 7.38 2.74 36.51
C PRO A 262 7.54 2.07 35.14
N SER A 263 8.41 2.64 34.30
CA SER A 263 8.63 2.17 32.92
C SER A 263 9.32 0.82 32.80
N ASP A 264 9.90 0.31 33.89
CA ASP A 264 10.47 -1.03 33.99
C ASP A 264 9.43 -2.10 34.37
N GLU A 265 8.19 -1.72 34.64
CA GLU A 265 7.09 -2.62 35.04
C GLU A 265 6.06 -2.83 33.94
N TYR A 266 6.36 -2.37 32.73
CA TYR A 266 5.62 -2.70 31.53
C TYR A 266 6.51 -2.68 30.29
N THR A 267 6.09 -3.39 29.26
CA THR A 267 6.70 -3.37 27.93
C THR A 267 5.63 -3.11 26.88
N ILE A 268 6.00 -2.44 25.79
CA ILE A 268 5.15 -2.28 24.61
C ILE A 268 5.92 -2.82 23.42
N ASP A 269 5.31 -3.74 22.67
CA ASP A 269 5.89 -4.28 21.45
C ASP A 269 5.48 -3.47 20.20
N GLU A 270 6.06 -3.84 19.05
CA GLU A 270 5.83 -3.19 17.76
C GLU A 270 4.37 -3.33 17.27
N ASP A 271 3.67 -4.36 17.75
CA ASP A 271 2.27 -4.67 17.42
C ASP A 271 1.27 -3.94 18.32
N GLY A 272 1.78 -3.13 19.26
CA GLY A 272 0.99 -2.29 20.16
C GLY A 272 0.40 -3.04 21.35
N PHE A 273 0.96 -4.19 21.73
CA PHE A 273 0.58 -4.85 22.98
C PHE A 273 1.39 -4.29 24.14
N ILE A 274 0.67 -3.79 25.14
CA ILE A 274 1.24 -3.46 26.45
C ILE A 274 1.15 -4.68 27.37
N THR A 275 2.27 -5.11 27.93
CA THR A 275 2.35 -6.20 28.92
C THR A 275 2.85 -5.64 30.24
N PHE A 276 2.12 -5.90 31.32
CA PHE A 276 2.49 -5.49 32.68
C PHE A 276 3.31 -6.56 33.40
N ASP A 277 4.39 -6.16 34.05
CA ASP A 277 5.10 -6.99 35.02
C ASP A 277 4.42 -6.87 36.39
N ASN A 278 3.81 -7.97 36.83
CA ASN A 278 3.07 -8.04 38.10
C ASN A 278 3.92 -8.55 39.27
N GLU A 279 5.24 -8.70 39.11
CA GLU A 279 6.13 -9.08 40.21
C GLU A 279 6.41 -7.91 41.16
N THR A 280 6.57 -6.70 40.61
CA THR A 280 6.97 -5.50 41.36
C THR A 280 5.83 -4.51 41.57
N HIS A 281 4.97 -4.28 40.56
CA HIS A 281 3.71 -3.52 40.70
C HIS A 281 2.52 -4.44 40.75
N LYS A 282 1.80 -4.46 41.87
CA LYS A 282 0.70 -5.41 42.04
C LYS A 282 -0.60 -4.90 41.42
N LEU A 283 -0.92 -5.45 40.26
CA LEU A 283 -2.22 -5.34 39.59
C LEU A 283 -3.09 -6.54 39.95
N TYR A 284 -4.39 -6.30 40.08
CA TYR A 284 -5.39 -7.31 40.43
C TYR A 284 -6.61 -7.18 39.52
N ASP A 285 -7.43 -8.23 39.46
CA ASP A 285 -8.75 -8.16 38.84
C ASP A 285 -9.55 -6.92 39.31
N GLY A 286 -10.03 -6.15 38.33
CA GLY A 286 -10.71 -4.87 38.52
C GLY A 286 -9.81 -3.63 38.60
N SER A 287 -8.48 -3.79 38.58
CA SER A 287 -7.53 -2.66 38.47
C SER A 287 -7.81 -1.85 37.19
N LYS A 288 -7.72 -0.53 37.27
CA LYS A 288 -7.98 0.38 36.15
C LYS A 288 -6.71 1.11 35.78
N ILE A 289 -6.26 0.94 34.54
CA ILE A 289 -5.02 1.51 34.03
C ILE A 289 -5.33 2.54 32.94
N LYS A 290 -4.68 3.68 33.02
CA LYS A 290 -4.68 4.70 31.97
C LYS A 290 -3.33 4.69 31.28
N VAL A 291 -3.30 4.42 29.98
CA VAL A 291 -2.09 4.48 29.16
C VAL A 291 -2.18 5.72 28.28
N ILE A 292 -1.18 6.59 28.34
CA ILE A 292 -1.09 7.83 27.55
C ILE A 292 0.15 7.72 26.67
N TYR A 293 -0.02 7.90 25.36
CA TYR A 293 1.04 7.69 24.38
C TYR A 293 0.78 8.53 23.13
N ASP A 294 1.83 8.89 22.40
CA ASP A 294 1.69 9.63 21.14
C ASP A 294 1.69 8.67 19.96
N VAL A 295 0.94 9.01 18.91
CA VAL A 295 0.98 8.31 17.62
C VAL A 295 1.04 9.32 16.48
N ASP A 296 1.69 8.93 15.39
CA ASP A 296 1.69 9.69 14.15
C ASP A 296 0.45 9.34 13.34
N LEU A 297 -0.39 10.33 13.03
CA LEU A 297 -1.66 10.11 12.33
C LEU A 297 -1.84 11.09 11.18
N GLY A 298 -1.85 10.53 9.98
CA GLY A 298 -2.00 11.24 8.73
C GLY A 298 -3.44 11.53 8.33
N ARG A 299 -3.59 11.85 7.05
CA ARG A 299 -4.84 12.27 6.43
C ARG A 299 -5.06 11.58 5.10
N TYR A 300 -6.31 11.24 4.83
CA TYR A 300 -6.80 11.05 3.46
C TYR A 300 -7.41 12.35 2.96
N GLU A 301 -6.72 13.02 2.04
CA GLU A 301 -7.11 14.33 1.50
C GLU A 301 -8.47 14.28 0.80
N TRP A 302 -8.77 13.16 0.14
CA TRP A 302 -9.99 13.01 -0.66
C TRP A 302 -10.78 11.75 -0.33
N VAL A 303 -12.10 11.90 -0.21
CA VAL A 303 -13.05 10.80 -0.36
C VAL A 303 -13.86 11.04 -1.63
N VAL A 304 -13.71 10.15 -2.60
CA VAL A 304 -14.19 10.33 -3.97
C VAL A 304 -15.28 9.33 -4.29
N VAL A 305 -16.39 9.85 -4.80
CA VAL A 305 -17.51 9.06 -5.30
C VAL A 305 -17.73 9.35 -6.77
N GLY A 306 -18.25 8.36 -7.49
CA GLY A 306 -18.59 8.52 -8.90
C GLY A 306 -19.70 9.55 -9.14
N THR A 307 -19.74 10.13 -10.34
CA THR A 307 -20.89 10.92 -10.80
C THR A 307 -22.00 10.06 -11.40
N GLY A 308 -23.22 10.60 -11.44
CA GLY A 308 -24.40 9.95 -12.03
C GLY A 308 -24.79 10.46 -13.42
N LEU A 309 -24.02 11.38 -14.03
CA LEU A 309 -24.41 12.04 -15.27
C LEU A 309 -24.19 11.21 -16.53
N ASP A 310 -23.15 10.38 -16.55
CA ASP A 310 -22.87 9.53 -17.70
C ASP A 310 -23.99 8.48 -17.84
N PRO A 311 -24.67 8.37 -18.99
CA PRO A 311 -25.78 7.44 -19.16
C PRO A 311 -25.40 5.97 -18.95
N ASP A 312 -24.16 5.63 -19.26
CA ASP A 312 -23.61 4.28 -19.31
C ASP A 312 -22.81 3.94 -18.04
N HIS A 313 -22.30 4.95 -17.32
CA HIS A 313 -21.47 4.81 -16.10
C HIS A 313 -22.06 5.59 -14.92
N LYS A 314 -23.17 5.09 -14.34
CA LYS A 314 -23.93 5.81 -13.31
C LYS A 314 -23.61 5.37 -11.90
N ALA A 315 -22.90 6.21 -11.15
CA ALA A 315 -22.89 6.11 -9.71
C ALA A 315 -24.29 6.30 -9.14
N ARG A 316 -24.58 5.61 -8.03
CA ARG A 316 -25.88 5.70 -7.35
C ARG A 316 -25.67 6.23 -5.94
N ASN A 317 -26.74 6.75 -5.33
CA ASN A 317 -26.71 7.26 -3.94
C ASN A 317 -26.20 6.24 -2.91
N ILE A 318 -26.22 4.95 -3.27
CA ILE A 318 -25.70 3.87 -2.44
C ILE A 318 -24.18 4.00 -2.22
N ASP A 319 -23.43 4.44 -3.25
CA ASP A 319 -21.98 4.62 -3.18
C ASP A 319 -21.65 5.81 -2.27
N SER A 320 -22.42 6.90 -2.35
CA SER A 320 -22.31 8.03 -1.42
C SER A 320 -22.64 7.64 0.02
N THR A 321 -23.60 6.73 0.23
CA THR A 321 -23.93 6.23 1.58
C THR A 321 -22.79 5.35 2.12
N GLY A 322 -22.17 4.53 1.26
CA GLY A 322 -20.98 3.76 1.58
C GLY A 322 -19.79 4.67 1.93
N ALA A 323 -19.56 5.73 1.17
CA ALA A 323 -18.46 6.67 1.40
C ALA A 323 -18.50 7.33 2.79
N VAL A 324 -19.69 7.62 3.31
CA VAL A 324 -19.85 8.14 4.68
C VAL A 324 -19.38 7.13 5.72
N MET A 325 -19.71 5.84 5.54
CA MET A 325 -19.28 4.78 6.47
C MET A 325 -17.77 4.56 6.39
N VAL A 326 -17.19 4.55 5.18
CA VAL A 326 -15.74 4.42 5.00
C VAL A 326 -15.02 5.61 5.66
N ALA A 327 -15.42 6.84 5.35
CA ALA A 327 -14.82 8.03 5.98
C ALA A 327 -14.94 8.02 7.51
N ALA A 328 -16.07 7.57 8.05
CA ALA A 328 -16.27 7.41 9.48
C ALA A 328 -15.35 6.34 10.08
N ALA A 329 -15.10 5.22 9.39
CA ALA A 329 -14.17 4.19 9.83
C ALA A 329 -12.77 4.78 10.06
N PHE A 330 -12.24 5.50 9.06
CA PHE A 330 -10.93 6.17 9.14
C PHE A 330 -10.89 7.24 10.25
N LYS A 331 -11.96 8.05 10.37
CA LYS A 331 -12.08 9.04 11.47
C LYS A 331 -12.12 8.41 12.86
N ASN A 332 -12.73 7.22 13.01
CA ASN A 332 -12.76 6.50 14.28
C ASN A 332 -11.36 6.00 14.71
N LYS A 333 -10.43 5.88 13.75
CA LYS A 333 -8.99 5.69 13.99
C LYS A 333 -8.21 7.00 14.17
N ASN A 334 -8.93 8.13 14.26
CA ASN A 334 -8.44 9.50 14.29
C ASN A 334 -7.53 9.90 13.12
N MET A 335 -7.59 9.16 12.01
CA MET A 335 -7.04 9.66 10.75
C MET A 335 -7.92 10.81 10.28
N GLU A 336 -7.29 11.88 9.80
CA GLU A 336 -8.06 12.98 9.25
C GLU A 336 -8.62 12.62 7.88
N ILE A 337 -9.78 13.22 7.59
CA ILE A 337 -10.40 13.21 6.27
C ILE A 337 -10.46 14.66 5.84
N GLY A 338 -9.92 14.96 4.66
CA GLY A 338 -9.94 16.27 4.05
C GLY A 338 -11.32 16.58 3.45
N LEU A 339 -11.38 16.67 2.13
CA LEU A 339 -12.59 16.97 1.38
C LEU A 339 -13.22 15.71 0.79
N SER A 340 -14.51 15.79 0.49
CA SER A 340 -15.15 14.87 -0.45
C SER A 340 -15.19 15.49 -1.84
N GLY A 341 -14.95 14.70 -2.87
CA GLY A 341 -15.00 15.12 -4.27
C GLY A 341 -15.73 14.14 -5.16
N LEU A 342 -15.97 14.57 -6.39
CA LEU A 342 -16.38 13.72 -7.49
C LEU A 342 -15.14 13.16 -8.20
N ASP A 343 -15.31 12.06 -8.91
CA ASP A 343 -14.32 11.57 -9.84
C ASP A 343 -14.20 12.49 -11.06
N ILE A 344 -15.32 12.72 -11.76
CA ILE A 344 -15.45 13.54 -12.97
C ILE A 344 -16.46 14.69 -12.77
N GLN A 345 -16.49 15.63 -13.71
CA GLN A 345 -17.29 16.85 -13.63
C GLN A 345 -18.79 16.57 -13.65
N ASP A 346 -19.51 17.14 -12.69
CA ASP A 346 -20.97 17.32 -12.73
C ASP A 346 -21.33 18.72 -13.29
N LEU A 347 -22.59 18.94 -13.65
CA LEU A 347 -23.16 20.25 -14.01
C LEU A 347 -22.96 21.29 -12.90
N GLN A 348 -22.88 20.83 -11.65
CA GLN A 348 -22.53 21.65 -10.50
C GLN A 348 -21.02 21.60 -10.28
N VAL A 349 -20.40 22.77 -10.14
CA VAL A 349 -18.96 22.87 -9.92
C VAL A 349 -18.66 22.59 -8.44
N VAL A 350 -18.22 21.38 -8.18
CA VAL A 350 -17.66 20.89 -6.91
C VAL A 350 -16.30 20.23 -7.20
N PRO A 351 -15.47 19.94 -6.19
CA PRO A 351 -14.19 19.29 -6.42
C PRO A 351 -14.27 18.01 -7.25
N GLN A 352 -13.36 17.89 -8.21
CA GLN A 352 -13.17 16.69 -9.01
C GLN A 352 -11.69 16.33 -9.10
N VAL A 353 -11.38 15.05 -9.22
CA VAL A 353 -9.99 14.57 -9.09
C VAL A 353 -9.39 14.06 -10.41
N MET A 354 -10.22 13.66 -11.36
CA MET A 354 -9.69 13.15 -12.64
C MET A 354 -9.33 14.30 -13.59
N ALA A 355 -8.26 14.11 -14.36
CA ALA A 355 -7.86 15.00 -15.44
C ALA A 355 -8.69 14.68 -16.70
N GLY A 356 -9.34 15.71 -17.22
CA GLY A 356 -10.23 15.58 -18.36
C GLY A 356 -11.20 16.74 -18.42
N SER A 357 -12.18 16.64 -19.31
CA SER A 357 -13.17 17.69 -19.48
C SER A 357 -14.55 17.14 -19.86
N GLY A 358 -15.57 17.92 -19.56
CA GLY A 358 -16.96 17.53 -19.82
C GLY A 358 -17.50 16.57 -18.76
N THR A 359 -18.71 16.06 -18.99
CA THR A 359 -19.48 15.30 -18.00
C THR A 359 -19.66 13.83 -18.40
N THR A 360 -18.83 13.33 -19.31
CA THR A 360 -18.91 11.98 -19.88
C THR A 360 -17.61 11.25 -19.66
N TRP A 361 -17.68 9.94 -19.44
CA TRP A 361 -16.55 9.08 -19.15
C TRP A 361 -15.44 9.19 -20.21
N THR A 362 -15.82 9.20 -21.49
CA THR A 362 -14.88 9.33 -22.62
C THR A 362 -14.12 10.67 -22.65
N GLY A 363 -14.61 11.72 -22.00
CA GLY A 363 -13.93 13.02 -21.94
C GLY A 363 -12.69 13.05 -21.04
N TYR A 364 -12.43 11.93 -20.35
CA TYR A 364 -11.33 11.74 -19.41
C TYR A 364 -10.28 10.73 -19.89
N TYR A 365 -10.54 10.06 -21.02
CA TYR A 365 -9.53 9.23 -21.67
C TYR A 365 -8.47 10.11 -22.34
N TYR A 366 -7.23 9.62 -22.36
CA TYR A 366 -6.15 10.27 -23.10
C TYR A 366 -6.46 10.36 -24.59
N ASP A 367 -6.94 9.26 -25.18
CA ASP A 367 -7.56 9.18 -26.50
C ASP A 367 -8.70 8.15 -26.50
N PRO A 368 -9.97 8.58 -26.64
CA PRO A 368 -11.12 7.67 -26.65
C PRO A 368 -11.10 6.57 -27.71
N GLU A 369 -10.34 6.74 -28.78
CA GLU A 369 -10.26 5.78 -29.90
C GLU A 369 -9.08 4.81 -29.79
N SER A 370 -8.01 5.19 -29.07
CA SER A 370 -6.76 4.43 -29.07
C SER A 370 -6.09 4.22 -27.71
N ASP A 371 -6.28 5.14 -26.76
CA ASP A 371 -5.62 5.14 -25.46
C ASP A 371 -6.60 5.55 -24.37
N LYS A 372 -7.28 4.54 -23.81
CA LYS A 372 -8.34 4.73 -22.80
C LYS A 372 -7.81 4.85 -21.38
N ARG A 373 -6.50 5.07 -21.20
CA ARG A 373 -5.93 5.39 -19.90
C ARG A 373 -6.44 6.74 -19.43
N VAL A 374 -6.52 6.89 -18.12
CA VAL A 374 -6.98 8.10 -17.44
C VAL A 374 -5.87 8.62 -16.54
N ALA A 375 -5.94 9.89 -16.18
CA ALA A 375 -4.94 10.52 -15.31
C ALA A 375 -5.61 11.31 -14.20
N LEU A 376 -4.88 11.50 -13.11
CA LEU A 376 -5.25 12.44 -12.06
C LEU A 376 -4.97 13.87 -12.52
N ARG A 377 -5.81 14.80 -12.06
CA ARG A 377 -5.51 16.23 -12.16
C ARG A 377 -4.34 16.55 -11.23
N ASP A 378 -3.55 17.56 -11.57
CA ASP A 378 -2.47 18.04 -10.70
C ASP A 378 -3.06 18.58 -9.37
N ASP A 379 -3.83 19.67 -9.45
CA ASP A 379 -4.60 20.20 -8.31
C ASP A 379 -6.04 20.54 -8.71
N TRP A 380 -6.95 20.44 -7.74
CA TRP A 380 -8.30 21.00 -7.89
C TRP A 380 -8.30 22.53 -7.66
N CYS A 381 -7.56 22.97 -6.64
CA CYS A 381 -7.44 24.37 -6.24
C CYS A 381 -6.08 24.62 -5.57
N THR A 382 -5.80 25.87 -5.22
CA THR A 382 -4.52 26.29 -4.61
C THR A 382 -4.34 25.83 -3.15
N TYR A 383 -5.21 24.97 -2.63
CA TYR A 383 -5.21 24.53 -1.22
C TYR A 383 -5.22 23.02 -1.05
N TRP A 384 -5.62 22.27 -2.08
CA TRP A 384 -5.79 20.83 -2.00
C TRP A 384 -5.13 20.17 -3.22
N PRO A 385 -4.01 19.46 -3.02
CA PRO A 385 -3.38 18.71 -4.10
C PRO A 385 -4.28 17.55 -4.51
N VAL A 386 -4.21 17.12 -5.78
CA VAL A 386 -4.91 15.93 -6.25
C VAL A 386 -3.92 14.84 -6.57
N ALA A 387 -3.06 15.02 -7.57
CA ALA A 387 -1.89 14.18 -7.73
C ALA A 387 -0.98 14.32 -6.50
N SER A 388 -0.36 13.22 -6.07
CA SER A 388 0.40 13.04 -4.82
C SER A 388 -0.41 12.89 -3.53
N SER A 389 -1.75 13.06 -3.57
CA SER A 389 -2.61 12.97 -2.38
C SER A 389 -2.92 11.54 -1.96
N ASN A 390 -3.40 11.38 -0.72
CA ASN A 390 -3.97 10.14 -0.24
C ASN A 390 -5.49 10.19 -0.45
N MET A 391 -6.03 9.19 -1.11
CA MET A 391 -7.38 9.23 -1.66
C MET A 391 -8.13 7.94 -1.36
N ILE A 392 -9.39 8.06 -0.98
CA ILE A 392 -10.32 6.94 -0.83
C ILE A 392 -11.32 7.03 -1.98
N ALA A 393 -11.45 5.98 -2.79
CA ALA A 393 -12.49 5.86 -3.80
C ALA A 393 -13.55 4.86 -3.34
N VAL A 394 -14.83 5.25 -3.42
CA VAL A 394 -15.95 4.34 -3.11
C VAL A 394 -16.87 4.20 -4.32
N GLY A 395 -17.14 2.95 -4.70
CA GLY A 395 -17.89 2.60 -5.91
C GLY A 395 -17.02 1.90 -6.95
N GLY A 396 -17.64 1.01 -7.72
CA GLY A 396 -16.93 0.15 -8.68
C GLY A 396 -16.34 0.88 -9.88
N PRO A 397 -15.35 0.28 -10.55
CA PRO A 397 -14.64 0.90 -11.68
C PRO A 397 -15.54 1.17 -12.89
N GLY A 398 -16.72 0.53 -13.00
CA GLY A 398 -17.71 0.86 -14.02
C GLY A 398 -18.55 2.11 -13.73
N VAL A 399 -18.41 2.73 -12.55
CA VAL A 399 -19.22 3.89 -12.12
C VAL A 399 -18.41 4.97 -11.39
N ASN A 400 -17.15 4.69 -11.04
CA ASN A 400 -16.22 5.61 -10.41
C ASN A 400 -14.88 5.57 -11.14
N MET A 401 -14.52 6.67 -11.80
CA MET A 401 -13.32 6.80 -12.62
C MET A 401 -12.02 6.76 -11.81
N LEU A 402 -12.04 7.19 -10.54
CA LEU A 402 -10.87 7.04 -9.67
C LEU A 402 -10.64 5.55 -9.36
N THR A 403 -11.71 4.79 -9.10
CA THR A 403 -11.61 3.34 -8.96
C THR A 403 -11.17 2.69 -10.27
N TYR A 404 -11.63 3.17 -11.43
CA TYR A 404 -11.19 2.71 -12.75
C TYR A 404 -9.69 2.92 -12.97
N TYR A 405 -9.16 4.07 -12.59
CA TYR A 405 -7.73 4.36 -12.62
C TYR A 405 -6.94 3.36 -11.77
N PHE A 406 -7.35 3.14 -10.52
CA PHE A 406 -6.65 2.19 -9.64
C PHE A 406 -6.85 0.73 -10.02
N ASN A 407 -7.89 0.40 -10.80
CA ASN A 407 -8.17 -0.96 -11.26
C ASN A 407 -7.03 -1.56 -12.10
N GLU A 408 -6.18 -0.74 -12.72
CA GLU A 408 -5.00 -1.20 -13.47
C GLU A 408 -3.84 -1.61 -12.57
N PHE A 409 -3.84 -1.20 -11.30
CA PHE A 409 -2.71 -1.37 -10.38
C PHE A 409 -3.00 -2.32 -9.21
N THR A 410 -4.25 -2.72 -8.99
CA THR A 410 -4.65 -3.56 -7.85
C THR A 410 -4.69 -5.05 -8.19
N ASP A 411 -4.27 -5.90 -7.26
CA ASP A 411 -4.26 -7.36 -7.42
C ASP A 411 -5.66 -8.02 -7.41
N ALA A 412 -6.69 -7.25 -7.05
CA ALA A 412 -8.10 -7.61 -7.24
C ALA A 412 -8.78 -6.56 -8.13
N PHE A 413 -9.03 -6.90 -9.39
CA PHE A 413 -9.52 -5.95 -10.38
C PHE A 413 -10.79 -6.42 -11.07
N TRP A 414 -11.59 -5.47 -11.55
CA TRP A 414 -12.71 -5.73 -12.42
C TRP A 414 -12.24 -6.05 -13.83
N ALA A 415 -12.63 -7.21 -14.33
CA ALA A 415 -12.39 -7.63 -15.70
C ALA A 415 -13.28 -6.83 -16.67
N ASN A 416 -12.83 -5.63 -17.03
CA ASN A 416 -13.55 -4.73 -17.92
C ASN A 416 -13.89 -5.45 -19.25
N PRO A 417 -15.18 -5.56 -19.63
CA PRO A 417 -15.62 -6.26 -20.85
C PRO A 417 -15.00 -5.78 -22.15
N GLU A 418 -14.45 -4.56 -22.17
CA GLU A 418 -13.78 -4.03 -23.35
C GLU A 418 -12.41 -4.68 -23.59
N PHE A 419 -11.70 -5.06 -22.53
CA PHE A 419 -10.33 -5.58 -22.60
C PHE A 419 -10.23 -7.05 -22.19
N ALA A 420 -11.16 -7.52 -21.36
CA ALA A 420 -11.16 -8.86 -20.83
C ALA A 420 -11.78 -9.87 -21.82
N ASP A 421 -11.28 -11.10 -21.76
CA ASP A 421 -11.91 -12.22 -22.46
C ASP A 421 -13.36 -12.40 -22.01
N SER A 422 -14.23 -12.76 -22.95
CA SER A 422 -15.66 -12.94 -22.71
C SER A 422 -16.00 -13.94 -21.59
N SER A 423 -15.09 -14.85 -21.25
CA SER A 423 -15.28 -15.86 -20.20
C SER A 423 -15.07 -15.34 -18.77
N ILE A 424 -14.55 -14.12 -18.61
CA ILE A 424 -14.38 -13.45 -17.31
C ILE A 424 -14.90 -11.99 -17.32
N ALA A 425 -15.32 -11.47 -18.47
CA ALA A 425 -15.83 -10.11 -18.59
C ALA A 425 -16.94 -9.80 -17.57
N SER A 426 -16.88 -8.61 -16.96
CA SER A 426 -17.76 -8.13 -15.88
C SER A 426 -17.61 -8.84 -14.53
N SER A 427 -16.64 -9.73 -14.36
CA SER A 427 -16.35 -10.37 -13.07
C SER A 427 -15.26 -9.63 -12.30
N LEU A 428 -15.12 -9.96 -11.02
CA LEU A 428 -13.97 -9.61 -10.21
C LEU A 428 -12.91 -10.68 -10.45
N TYR A 429 -11.67 -10.30 -10.75
CA TYR A 429 -10.54 -11.21 -10.93
C TYR A 429 -9.50 -10.98 -9.84
N ALA A 430 -9.09 -12.04 -9.15
CA ALA A 430 -8.02 -12.04 -8.14
C ALA A 430 -6.72 -12.56 -8.78
N LEU A 431 -5.80 -11.66 -9.11
CA LEU A 431 -4.65 -11.93 -9.97
C LEU A 431 -3.69 -12.97 -9.38
N THR A 432 -3.40 -12.84 -8.09
CA THR A 432 -2.41 -13.67 -7.38
C THR A 432 -3.02 -14.84 -6.63
N CYS A 433 -4.35 -14.98 -6.69
CA CYS A 433 -5.08 -16.09 -6.10
C CYS A 433 -4.76 -17.42 -6.80
N TRP A 434 -4.66 -18.47 -6.00
CA TRP A 434 -4.31 -19.81 -6.43
C TRP A 434 -5.41 -20.82 -6.13
N ASN A 435 -6.60 -20.39 -5.71
CA ASN A 435 -7.71 -21.25 -5.39
C ASN A 435 -8.35 -21.91 -6.64
N ILE A 436 -7.54 -22.70 -7.34
CA ILE A 436 -7.91 -23.63 -8.42
C ILE A 436 -8.12 -25.04 -7.85
N GLN A 437 -8.28 -25.18 -6.53
CA GLN A 437 -8.45 -26.47 -5.86
C GLN A 437 -9.84 -26.55 -5.24
N THR A 438 -10.49 -27.70 -5.40
CA THR A 438 -11.76 -28.01 -4.75
C THR A 438 -11.55 -29.15 -3.77
N LEU A 439 -12.32 -29.20 -2.69
CA LEU A 439 -12.34 -30.37 -1.81
C LEU A 439 -13.08 -31.50 -2.54
N ASP A 440 -12.40 -32.60 -2.80
CA ASP A 440 -13.04 -33.81 -3.30
C ASP A 440 -14.00 -34.36 -2.22
N PRO A 441 -15.32 -34.40 -2.49
CA PRO A 441 -16.31 -34.80 -1.50
C PRO A 441 -16.24 -36.27 -1.10
N GLU A 442 -15.53 -37.12 -1.85
CA GLU A 442 -15.34 -38.53 -1.50
C GLU A 442 -14.08 -38.78 -0.68
N THR A 443 -13.02 -38.01 -0.93
CA THR A 443 -11.70 -38.24 -0.30
C THR A 443 -11.37 -37.23 0.80
N GLU A 444 -12.13 -36.14 0.91
CA GLU A 444 -11.84 -34.98 1.78
C GLU A 444 -10.44 -34.40 1.54
N GLN A 445 -9.89 -34.60 0.34
CA GLN A 445 -8.61 -34.05 -0.08
C GLN A 445 -8.81 -32.92 -1.09
N TYR A 446 -7.94 -31.92 -1.06
CA TYR A 446 -7.94 -30.88 -2.08
C TYR A 446 -7.43 -31.45 -3.41
N VAL A 447 -8.22 -31.30 -4.47
CA VAL A 447 -7.89 -31.68 -5.85
C VAL A 447 -7.88 -30.43 -6.72
N ILE A 448 -6.91 -30.33 -7.63
CA ILE A 448 -6.87 -29.26 -8.61
C ILE A 448 -8.07 -29.41 -9.55
N ASP A 449 -8.97 -28.43 -9.55
CA ASP A 449 -10.05 -28.28 -10.50
C ASP A 449 -9.71 -27.12 -11.45
N PRO A 450 -9.24 -27.42 -12.68
CA PRO A 450 -8.93 -26.41 -13.69
C PRO A 450 -10.13 -25.57 -14.15
N SER A 451 -11.35 -25.91 -13.71
CA SER A 451 -12.56 -25.13 -13.96
C SER A 451 -12.86 -24.10 -12.87
N LEU A 452 -12.26 -24.25 -11.68
CA LEU A 452 -12.23 -23.19 -10.67
C LEU A 452 -11.30 -22.10 -11.18
N LYS A 453 -11.83 -20.90 -11.23
CA LYS A 453 -11.10 -19.72 -11.67
C LYS A 453 -11.09 -18.74 -10.50
N ALA A 454 -10.02 -17.96 -10.39
CA ALA A 454 -9.92 -16.81 -9.49
C ALA A 454 -10.82 -15.63 -9.95
N TYR A 455 -12.04 -15.91 -10.39
CA TYR A 455 -13.04 -14.89 -10.67
C TYR A 455 -14.31 -15.09 -9.86
N TYR A 456 -14.87 -13.97 -9.43
CA TYR A 456 -16.08 -13.92 -8.60
C TYR A 456 -17.16 -13.17 -9.37
N ALA A 457 -18.36 -13.75 -9.35
CA ALA A 457 -19.56 -13.18 -9.92
C ALA A 457 -20.61 -13.05 -8.82
N ASP A 458 -21.46 -12.02 -8.93
CA ASP A 458 -22.54 -11.82 -7.98
C ASP A 458 -23.72 -12.76 -8.28
N TYR A 459 -24.32 -13.25 -7.21
CA TYR A 459 -25.53 -14.06 -7.20
C TYR A 459 -26.58 -13.40 -6.30
N PRO A 460 -27.87 -13.72 -6.45
CA PRO A 460 -28.92 -13.11 -5.62
C PRO A 460 -28.66 -13.21 -4.12
N ASP A 461 -28.05 -14.32 -3.69
CA ASP A 461 -27.74 -14.72 -2.32
C ASP A 461 -26.27 -14.56 -1.92
N THR A 462 -25.36 -14.20 -2.84
CA THR A 462 -23.92 -14.02 -2.54
C THR A 462 -23.35 -12.86 -3.33
N GLY A 463 -22.75 -11.90 -2.64
CA GLY A 463 -22.03 -10.77 -3.26
C GLY A 463 -20.55 -10.80 -2.96
N TYR A 464 -19.79 -10.04 -3.74
CA TYR A 464 -18.35 -9.89 -3.58
C TYR A 464 -17.93 -8.43 -3.70
N ALA A 465 -16.95 -8.06 -2.89
CA ALA A 465 -16.37 -6.73 -2.88
C ALA A 465 -14.85 -6.79 -2.70
N VAL A 466 -14.21 -5.70 -3.09
CA VAL A 466 -12.77 -5.49 -3.02
C VAL A 466 -12.49 -4.30 -2.12
N ILE A 467 -11.48 -4.49 -1.26
CA ILE A 467 -10.80 -3.41 -0.57
C ILE A 467 -9.34 -3.54 -0.96
N ALA A 468 -8.80 -2.55 -1.66
CA ALA A 468 -7.44 -2.60 -2.19
C ALA A 468 -6.74 -1.26 -2.06
N THR A 469 -5.42 -1.28 -2.14
CA THR A 469 -4.59 -0.08 -2.11
C THR A 469 -3.44 -0.17 -3.10
N TYR A 470 -2.97 0.99 -3.55
CA TYR A 470 -1.81 1.13 -4.40
C TYR A 470 -1.20 2.52 -4.19
N LYS A 471 0.11 2.66 -4.41
CA LYS A 471 0.82 3.93 -4.41
C LYS A 471 1.40 4.20 -5.79
N ASP A 472 0.86 5.19 -6.48
CA ASP A 472 1.34 5.56 -7.82
C ASP A 472 2.70 6.27 -7.77
N ILE A 473 3.40 6.33 -8.91
CA ILE A 473 4.73 6.91 -9.10
C ILE A 473 4.80 8.41 -8.78
N ASN A 474 3.67 9.11 -8.82
CA ASN A 474 3.55 10.51 -8.39
C ASN A 474 3.35 10.65 -6.86
N GLY A 475 3.39 9.53 -6.13
CA GLY A 475 3.20 9.47 -4.67
C GLY A 475 1.75 9.45 -4.21
N THR A 476 0.77 9.39 -5.12
CA THR A 476 -0.66 9.27 -4.78
C THR A 476 -0.94 7.91 -4.18
N ILE A 477 -1.57 7.86 -3.01
CA ILE A 477 -2.00 6.61 -2.39
C ILE A 477 -3.51 6.47 -2.60
N GLY A 478 -3.93 5.42 -3.30
CA GLY A 478 -5.33 5.05 -3.47
C GLY A 478 -5.75 3.99 -2.47
N VAL A 479 -6.94 4.15 -1.88
CA VAL A 479 -7.68 3.08 -1.21
C VAL A 479 -9.01 2.95 -1.91
N VAL A 480 -9.25 1.84 -2.59
CA VAL A 480 -10.49 1.60 -3.32
C VAL A 480 -11.37 0.63 -2.56
N VAL A 481 -12.64 0.98 -2.41
CA VAL A 481 -13.68 0.15 -1.77
C VAL A 481 -14.84 0.02 -2.74
N TRP A 482 -15.03 -1.18 -3.29
CA TRP A 482 -16.07 -1.39 -4.27
C TRP A 482 -16.61 -2.82 -4.29
N GLY A 483 -17.90 -2.94 -4.58
CA GLY A 483 -18.57 -4.21 -4.82
C GLY A 483 -18.84 -4.45 -6.30
N LEU A 484 -19.03 -5.72 -6.69
CA LEU A 484 -19.54 -6.07 -8.02
C LEU A 484 -20.87 -5.36 -8.32
N TRP A 485 -21.70 -5.17 -7.29
CA TRP A 485 -22.87 -4.29 -7.33
C TRP A 485 -22.83 -3.25 -6.22
N GLY A 486 -23.61 -2.18 -6.38
CA GLY A 486 -23.73 -1.13 -5.36
C GLY A 486 -24.22 -1.65 -4.00
N ARG A 487 -25.00 -2.74 -3.96
CA ARG A 487 -25.38 -3.42 -2.71
C ARG A 487 -24.13 -3.92 -1.97
N ASP A 488 -23.22 -4.54 -2.70
CA ASP A 488 -22.00 -5.13 -2.16
C ASP A 488 -21.02 -4.02 -1.74
N THR A 489 -20.93 -2.92 -2.51
CA THR A 489 -20.19 -1.71 -2.09
C THR A 489 -20.67 -1.19 -0.73
N TYR A 490 -21.98 -1.10 -0.54
CA TYR A 490 -22.56 -0.64 0.72
C TYR A 490 -22.19 -1.55 1.89
N TYR A 491 -22.33 -2.87 1.71
CA TYR A 491 -22.08 -3.82 2.78
C TYR A 491 -20.58 -4.01 3.05
N ALA A 492 -19.71 -3.85 2.05
CA ALA A 492 -18.26 -3.76 2.25
C ALA A 492 -17.88 -2.50 3.06
N ALA A 493 -18.52 -1.36 2.78
CA ALA A 493 -18.36 -0.16 3.57
C ALA A 493 -18.90 -0.32 5.02
N GLN A 494 -20.00 -1.05 5.22
CA GLN A 494 -20.48 -1.42 6.57
C GLN A 494 -19.47 -2.31 7.28
N TRP A 495 -18.90 -3.31 6.60
CA TRP A 495 -17.89 -4.18 7.19
C TRP A 495 -16.66 -3.39 7.65
N LEU A 496 -16.13 -2.50 6.80
CA LEU A 496 -15.00 -1.62 7.17
C LEU A 496 -15.29 -0.76 8.40
N HIS A 497 -16.48 -0.16 8.45
CA HIS A 497 -16.93 0.68 9.55
C HIS A 497 -17.26 -0.11 10.83
N GLY A 498 -17.74 -1.34 10.68
CA GLY A 498 -18.34 -2.13 11.75
C GLY A 498 -19.80 -1.79 12.00
N ASP A 499 -20.45 -2.61 12.82
CA ASP A 499 -21.82 -2.43 13.30
C ASP A 499 -21.95 -3.01 14.71
N ALA A 500 -21.76 -2.16 15.72
CA ALA A 500 -21.77 -2.57 17.12
C ALA A 500 -23.11 -3.16 17.57
N GLU A 501 -24.23 -2.68 17.02
CA GLU A 501 -25.57 -3.19 17.35
C GLU A 501 -25.77 -4.62 16.82
N ARG A 502 -25.07 -4.97 15.74
CA ARG A 502 -25.02 -6.33 15.19
C ARG A 502 -23.83 -7.15 15.69
N GLY A 503 -22.97 -6.58 16.55
CA GLY A 503 -21.74 -7.22 17.02
C GLY A 503 -20.69 -7.44 15.93
N ILE A 504 -20.71 -6.65 14.86
CA ILE A 504 -19.71 -6.73 13.78
C ILE A 504 -18.55 -5.79 14.13
N PRO A 505 -17.35 -6.31 14.43
CA PRO A 505 -16.18 -5.47 14.67
C PRO A 505 -15.76 -4.72 13.38
N PRO A 506 -15.24 -3.49 13.47
CA PRO A 506 -14.80 -2.74 12.30
C PRO A 506 -13.67 -3.45 11.54
N GLY A 507 -13.86 -3.70 10.26
CA GLY A 507 -12.84 -4.25 9.37
C GLY A 507 -11.57 -3.42 9.33
N LEU A 508 -11.67 -2.08 9.45
CA LEU A 508 -10.49 -1.22 9.50
C LEU A 508 -9.60 -1.48 10.74
N VAL A 509 -10.18 -1.88 11.87
CA VAL A 509 -9.40 -2.29 13.05
C VAL A 509 -8.69 -3.62 12.77
N GLN A 510 -9.35 -4.54 12.06
CA GLN A 510 -8.73 -5.80 11.65
C GLN A 510 -7.53 -5.53 10.74
N LEU A 511 -7.64 -4.61 9.76
CA LEU A 511 -6.56 -4.29 8.82
C LEU A 511 -5.26 -3.81 9.48
N GLN A 512 -5.29 -3.35 10.73
CA GLN A 512 -4.07 -3.05 11.48
C GLN A 512 -3.21 -4.30 11.77
N ASP A 513 -3.79 -5.49 11.64
CA ASP A 513 -3.11 -6.77 11.80
C ASP A 513 -2.90 -7.50 10.50
N ALA A 514 -3.22 -6.85 9.38
CA ALA A 514 -3.00 -7.45 8.08
C ALA A 514 -1.49 -7.74 7.94
N PRO A 515 -1.11 -8.96 7.54
CA PRO A 515 0.25 -9.26 7.11
C PRO A 515 0.76 -8.21 6.12
N ARG A 516 2.03 -7.84 6.26
CA ARG A 516 2.70 -6.94 5.34
C ARG A 516 2.65 -7.50 3.91
N GLY A 517 2.50 -6.60 2.94
CA GLY A 517 2.41 -6.96 1.52
C GLY A 517 1.02 -7.37 1.02
N ILE A 518 0.00 -7.44 1.88
CA ILE A 518 -1.40 -7.58 1.41
C ILE A 518 -1.85 -6.25 0.80
N THR A 519 -1.99 -6.21 -0.52
CA THR A 519 -2.43 -5.04 -1.30
C THR A 519 -3.94 -5.02 -1.51
N ALA A 520 -4.59 -6.19 -1.50
CA ALA A 520 -6.02 -6.32 -1.75
C ALA A 520 -6.65 -7.48 -0.98
N ILE A 521 -7.91 -7.31 -0.57
CA ILE A 521 -8.75 -8.40 -0.05
C ILE A 521 -10.03 -8.53 -0.85
N VAL A 522 -10.50 -9.77 -0.98
CA VAL A 522 -11.85 -10.06 -1.52
C VAL A 522 -12.77 -10.43 -0.36
N LEU A 523 -13.80 -9.62 -0.18
CA LEU A 523 -14.84 -9.80 0.83
C LEU A 523 -16.04 -10.50 0.20
N LYS A 524 -16.33 -11.72 0.65
CA LYS A 524 -17.59 -12.41 0.36
C LYS A 524 -18.66 -11.92 1.33
N ILE A 525 -19.84 -11.64 0.78
CA ILE A 525 -21.01 -11.17 1.52
C ILE A 525 -22.13 -12.19 1.31
N ASP A 526 -22.55 -12.85 2.38
CA ASP A 526 -23.59 -13.88 2.33
C ASP A 526 -24.96 -13.28 2.66
N TYR A 527 -25.88 -13.33 1.69
CA TYR A 527 -27.25 -12.85 1.78
C TYR A 527 -28.28 -13.99 1.92
N SER A 528 -27.84 -15.25 1.98
CA SER A 528 -28.70 -16.43 1.84
C SER A 528 -29.71 -16.56 2.99
N GLU A 529 -29.31 -16.27 4.22
CA GLU A 529 -30.17 -16.32 5.40
C GLU A 529 -30.98 -15.04 5.59
N ASP A 530 -30.32 -13.88 5.55
CA ASP A 530 -30.95 -12.57 5.72
C ASP A 530 -30.28 -11.49 4.86
N ILE A 531 -30.92 -11.15 3.75
CA ILE A 531 -30.46 -10.11 2.82
C ILE A 531 -30.32 -8.71 3.46
N LYS A 532 -30.97 -8.45 4.61
CA LYS A 532 -30.86 -7.17 5.34
C LYS A 532 -29.75 -7.18 6.37
N HIS A 533 -29.31 -8.36 6.78
CA HIS A 533 -28.29 -8.55 7.80
C HIS A 533 -27.28 -9.60 7.32
N PRO A 534 -26.56 -9.34 6.21
CA PRO A 534 -25.61 -10.30 5.67
C PRO A 534 -24.44 -10.55 6.63
N THR A 535 -23.78 -11.68 6.45
CA THR A 535 -22.49 -12.00 7.09
C THR A 535 -21.34 -11.80 6.12
N PHE A 536 -20.13 -11.76 6.66
CA PHE A 536 -18.93 -11.36 5.94
C PHE A 536 -17.83 -12.39 6.11
N THR A 537 -17.11 -12.69 5.04
CA THR A 537 -15.92 -13.53 5.09
C THR A 537 -14.88 -12.98 4.12
N VAL A 538 -13.66 -12.76 4.60
CA VAL A 538 -12.53 -12.44 3.72
C VAL A 538 -12.07 -13.76 3.08
N VAL A 539 -12.32 -13.90 1.79
CA VAL A 539 -12.04 -15.14 1.05
C VAL A 539 -10.69 -15.12 0.36
N GLU A 540 -10.15 -13.95 0.04
CA GLU A 540 -8.81 -13.80 -0.54
C GLU A 540 -8.03 -12.70 0.18
N CYS A 541 -6.74 -12.93 0.40
CA CYS A 541 -5.76 -11.96 0.94
C CYS A 541 -4.56 -11.89 -0.01
N LEU A 542 -4.62 -10.95 -0.95
CA LEU A 542 -3.74 -10.87 -2.10
C LEU A 542 -2.63 -9.85 -1.87
N GLY A 543 -1.43 -10.20 -2.32
CA GLY A 543 -0.33 -9.28 -2.58
C GLY A 543 0.04 -9.31 -4.07
N THR A 544 1.08 -8.56 -4.42
CA THR A 544 1.61 -8.36 -5.80
C THR A 544 2.07 -9.63 -6.49
N ILE A 545 2.57 -10.58 -5.71
CA ILE A 545 3.23 -11.78 -6.22
C ILE A 545 2.69 -13.08 -5.64
N SER A 546 1.85 -13.02 -4.60
CA SER A 546 1.25 -14.19 -3.94
C SER A 546 0.04 -13.76 -3.10
N GLU A 547 -0.70 -14.74 -2.62
CA GLU A 547 -1.64 -14.57 -1.52
C GLU A 547 -1.08 -15.16 -0.22
N THR A 548 -1.72 -14.88 0.90
CA THR A 548 -1.31 -15.40 2.21
C THR A 548 -2.51 -15.70 3.10
N LEU A 549 -2.31 -16.54 4.11
CA LEU A 549 -3.27 -16.74 5.18
C LEU A 549 -3.13 -15.61 6.20
N TRP A 550 -4.24 -15.00 6.59
CA TRP A 550 -4.27 -14.03 7.66
C TRP A 550 -5.15 -14.51 8.81
N THR A 551 -4.52 -14.85 9.94
CA THR A 551 -5.24 -15.17 11.18
C THR A 551 -5.41 -13.90 12.02
N HIS A 552 -6.65 -13.51 12.28
CA HIS A 552 -6.99 -12.39 13.16
C HIS A 552 -7.93 -12.87 14.27
N GLY A 553 -7.43 -12.88 15.50
CA GLY A 553 -8.14 -13.48 16.63
C GLY A 553 -8.28 -15.00 16.45
N GLU A 554 -9.51 -15.50 16.40
CA GLU A 554 -9.82 -16.91 16.13
C GLU A 554 -10.27 -17.15 14.67
N GLU A 555 -10.25 -16.12 13.82
CA GLU A 555 -10.70 -16.18 12.43
C GLU A 555 -9.53 -16.26 11.46
N ASP A 556 -9.51 -17.31 10.66
CA ASP A 556 -8.65 -17.44 9.49
C ASP A 556 -9.31 -16.77 8.27
N LYS A 557 -8.54 -15.94 7.56
CA LYS A 557 -8.97 -15.14 6.40
C LYS A 557 -8.11 -15.49 5.20
N GLY A 558 -8.74 -15.61 4.02
CA GLY A 558 -8.08 -16.11 2.80
C GLY A 558 -8.31 -17.60 2.53
N GLY A 559 -7.90 -18.07 1.34
CA GLY A 559 -7.87 -19.48 0.91
C GLY A 559 -6.44 -20.05 0.85
N ILE A 560 -6.28 -21.38 0.90
CA ILE A 560 -5.01 -22.02 1.33
C ILE A 560 -3.96 -22.12 0.23
N HIS A 561 -2.85 -21.39 0.34
CA HIS A 561 -1.52 -21.83 -0.12
C HIS A 561 -0.46 -21.40 0.91
N ASP A 562 0.36 -22.35 1.39
CA ASP A 562 1.52 -22.07 2.25
C ASP A 562 2.71 -21.75 1.31
N PRO A 563 3.36 -20.57 1.44
CA PRO A 563 4.48 -20.16 0.59
C PRO A 563 5.67 -21.13 0.58
#